data_AF-A0A2D0N653-F1
#
_entry.id   AF-A0A2D0N653-F1
#
_cell.length_a   1.000
_cell.length_b   1.000
_cell.length_c   1.000
_cell.angle_alpha   90.00
_cell.angle_beta   90.00
_cell.angle_gamma   90.00
#
_symmetry.space_group_name_H-M   'P 1'
#
loop_
_entity.id
_entity.type
_entity.pdbx_description
1 polymer ?
#
loop_
_entity_poly.entity_id
_entity_poly.type
_entity_poly.pdbx_seq_one_letter_code
_entity_poly.pdbx_strand_id
1 'polypeptide(L)'
;MNIFKSFFLIALMAISFSLHANDGKPESNFNLQTKIVNDNAMVYQVMNLQKMHTTVSITSIDEKTTFYRAFVRNHNGYSTKVHLENLAGGRYIFEVRQGATTKKQIILVKDRQIFLSNISE
;
A
#
# COMPACT_ATOMS: atom_id res chain seq x y z
N MET A 1 -3.01 -61.39 35.57
CA MET A 1 -3.66 -60.06 35.59
C MET A 1 -2.67 -58.99 35.12
N ASN A 2 -2.34 -58.94 33.82
CA ASN A 2 -1.29 -58.06 33.26
C ASN A 2 -1.65 -57.55 31.85
N ILE A 3 -2.89 -57.08 31.64
CA ILE A 3 -3.34 -56.61 30.30
C ILE A 3 -3.71 -55.10 30.31
N PHE A 4 -3.79 -54.47 31.47
CA PHE A 4 -4.30 -53.11 31.59
C PHE A 4 -3.25 -51.98 31.48
N LYS A 5 -1.95 -52.28 31.33
CA LYS A 5 -0.90 -51.24 31.30
C LYS A 5 -0.49 -50.78 29.89
N SER A 6 -0.92 -51.47 28.82
CA SER A 6 -0.46 -51.16 27.45
C SER A 6 -1.34 -50.20 26.66
N PHE A 7 -2.53 -49.82 27.13
CA PHE A 7 -3.42 -48.94 26.36
C PHE A 7 -3.21 -47.44 26.62
N PHE A 8 -2.41 -47.06 27.63
CA PHE A 8 -2.21 -45.65 27.95
C PHE A 8 -1.16 -44.95 27.08
N LEU A 9 -0.29 -45.70 26.38
CA LEU A 9 0.79 -45.12 25.58
C LEU A 9 0.36 -44.69 24.16
N ILE A 10 -0.76 -45.20 23.64
CA ILE A 10 -1.20 -44.93 22.26
C ILE A 10 -2.00 -43.62 22.16
N ALA A 11 -2.61 -43.16 23.26
CA ALA A 11 -3.35 -41.90 23.28
C ALA A 11 -2.45 -40.65 23.24
N LEU A 12 -1.16 -40.77 23.60
CA LEU A 12 -0.24 -39.63 23.66
C LEU A 12 0.33 -39.22 22.29
N MET A 13 0.22 -40.07 21.25
CA MET A 13 0.71 -39.76 19.89
C MET A 13 -0.36 -39.16 18.96
N ALA A 14 -1.64 -39.16 19.36
CA ALA A 14 -2.73 -38.64 18.52
C ALA A 14 -2.88 -37.11 18.58
N ILE A 15 -2.13 -36.44 19.45
CA ILE A 15 -2.13 -34.98 19.59
C ILE A 15 -1.02 -34.38 18.73
N SER A 16 -0.95 -34.81 17.47
CA SER A 16 -0.25 -34.05 16.44
C SER A 16 -1.18 -32.92 16.02
N PHE A 17 -1.35 -31.91 16.87
CA PHE A 17 -2.01 -30.67 16.45
C PHE A 17 -1.24 -30.17 15.22
N SER A 18 -1.89 -30.18 14.05
CA SER A 18 -1.41 -29.43 12.91
C SER A 18 -1.45 -27.96 13.30
N LEU A 19 -0.37 -27.49 13.93
CA LEU A 19 -0.07 -26.07 14.07
C LEU A 19 0.06 -25.53 12.65
N HIS A 20 -1.07 -25.13 12.08
CA HIS A 20 -1.05 -24.21 10.96
C HIS A 20 -0.53 -22.91 11.56
N ALA A 21 0.76 -22.65 11.35
CA ALA A 21 1.29 -21.31 11.52
C ALA A 21 0.42 -20.40 10.65
N ASN A 22 -0.40 -19.55 11.27
CA ASN A 22 -0.94 -18.42 10.55
C ASN A 22 0.29 -17.61 10.14
N ASP A 23 0.67 -17.69 8.86
CA ASP A 23 1.86 -17.01 8.32
C ASP A 23 1.75 -15.49 8.49
N GLY A 24 0.65 -14.98 9.07
CA GLY A 24 0.61 -13.73 9.84
C GLY A 24 1.12 -12.52 9.06
N LYS A 25 1.14 -12.62 7.73
CA LYS A 25 1.66 -11.60 6.86
C LYS A 25 0.77 -10.40 7.11
N PRO A 26 1.34 -9.24 7.51
CA PRO A 26 0.54 -8.06 7.75
C PRO A 26 -0.30 -7.80 6.51
N GLU A 27 -1.61 -7.74 6.69
CA GLU A 27 -2.53 -7.48 5.61
C GLU A 27 -2.20 -6.10 5.02
N SER A 28 -2.08 -6.08 3.71
CA SER A 28 -1.80 -4.87 2.96
C SER A 28 -3.04 -3.99 2.99
N ASN A 29 -3.03 -2.94 3.82
CA ASN A 29 -4.12 -2.00 3.91
C ASN A 29 -3.60 -0.66 4.40
N PHE A 30 -3.84 0.40 3.62
CA PHE A 30 -3.42 1.76 3.93
C PHE A 30 -4.51 2.76 3.56
N ASN A 31 -4.54 3.88 4.28
CA ASN A 31 -5.35 5.03 3.89
C ASN A 31 -4.49 6.05 3.14
N LEU A 32 -5.08 6.63 2.09
CA LEU A 32 -4.46 7.64 1.26
C LEU A 32 -5.32 8.89 1.28
N GLN A 33 -4.67 10.03 1.55
CA GLN A 33 -5.29 11.34 1.39
C GLN A 33 -4.43 12.18 0.45
N THR A 34 -5.08 13.00 -0.36
CA THR A 34 -4.41 13.96 -1.23
C THR A 34 -5.12 15.30 -1.17
N LYS A 35 -4.35 16.38 -1.30
CA LYS A 35 -4.87 17.74 -1.27
C LYS A 35 -4.02 18.64 -2.17
N ILE A 36 -4.68 19.48 -2.97
CA ILE A 36 -4.02 20.58 -3.68
C ILE A 36 -3.69 21.66 -2.66
N VAL A 37 -2.43 22.09 -2.62
CA VAL A 37 -1.97 23.15 -1.68
C VAL A 37 -1.73 24.49 -2.36
N ASN A 38 -1.46 24.49 -3.66
CA ASN A 38 -1.40 25.66 -4.53
C ASN A 38 -1.55 25.19 -6.00
N ASP A 39 -1.50 26.12 -6.95
CA ASP A 39 -1.74 25.85 -8.38
C ASP A 39 -0.82 24.78 -8.99
N ASN A 40 0.35 24.54 -8.38
CA ASN A 40 1.40 23.68 -8.93
C ASN A 40 1.86 22.55 -7.98
N ALA A 41 1.18 22.32 -6.86
CA ALA A 41 1.61 21.30 -5.91
C ALA A 41 0.45 20.59 -5.21
N MET A 42 0.69 19.31 -4.96
CA MET A 42 -0.18 18.44 -4.17
C MET A 42 0.58 17.98 -2.93
N VAL A 43 -0.11 17.85 -1.81
CA VAL A 43 0.35 17.04 -0.67
C VAL A 43 -0.38 15.71 -0.69
N TYR A 44 0.36 14.62 -0.45
CA TYR A 44 -0.22 13.32 -0.17
C TYR A 44 0.20 12.82 1.20
N GLN A 45 -0.70 12.08 1.85
CA GLN A 45 -0.45 11.40 3.11
C GLN A 45 -0.81 9.92 3.00
N VAL A 46 0.15 9.06 3.35
CA VAL A 46 0.01 7.61 3.44
C VAL A 46 -0.02 7.19 4.91
N MET A 47 -1.16 6.70 5.36
CA MET A 47 -1.34 6.08 6.67
C MET A 47 -1.12 4.57 6.54
N ASN A 48 0.03 4.11 7.04
CA ASN A 48 0.55 2.76 6.90
C ASN A 48 0.92 2.25 8.30
N LEU A 49 -0.06 1.72 9.02
CA LEU A 49 0.07 1.29 10.42
C LEU A 49 1.00 0.09 10.58
N GLN A 50 1.01 -0.77 9.58
CA GLN A 50 1.78 -1.99 9.43
C GLN A 50 3.24 -1.70 9.06
N LYS A 51 3.52 -0.44 8.70
CA LYS A 51 4.84 0.06 8.29
C LYS A 51 5.46 -0.72 7.12
N MET A 52 4.60 -1.30 6.29
CA MET A 52 5.00 -2.09 5.12
C MET A 52 5.65 -1.21 4.06
N HIS A 53 6.53 -1.79 3.25
CA HIS A 53 7.10 -1.07 2.11
C HIS A 53 5.99 -0.59 1.17
N THR A 54 5.97 0.72 0.93
CA THR A 54 4.97 1.37 0.08
C THR A 54 5.68 2.18 -0.99
N THR A 55 5.30 1.99 -2.24
CA THR A 55 5.80 2.76 -3.39
C THR A 55 4.77 3.80 -3.77
N VAL A 56 5.24 5.01 -4.04
CA VAL A 56 4.40 6.11 -4.53
C VAL A 56 4.96 6.57 -5.85
N SER A 57 4.12 6.79 -6.86
CA SER A 57 4.57 7.29 -8.16
C SER A 57 3.57 8.19 -8.85
N ILE A 58 4.08 9.08 -9.72
CA ILE A 58 3.30 9.80 -10.71
C ILE A 58 3.82 9.41 -12.09
N THR A 59 2.95 8.87 -12.93
CA THR A 59 3.28 8.35 -14.26
C THR A 59 2.36 8.99 -15.30
N SER A 60 2.81 9.11 -16.55
CA SER A 60 1.92 9.48 -17.67
C SER A 60 0.73 8.52 -17.76
N ILE A 61 -0.40 8.99 -18.32
CA ILE A 61 -1.61 8.17 -18.48
C ILE A 61 -1.39 6.91 -19.33
N ASP A 62 -0.42 6.93 -20.24
CA ASP A 62 -0.01 5.77 -21.05
C ASP A 62 1.01 4.87 -20.35
N GLU A 63 1.32 5.16 -19.08
CA GLU A 63 2.25 4.45 -18.20
C GLU A 63 3.71 4.38 -18.67
N LYS A 64 4.08 5.12 -19.73
CA LYS A 64 5.44 5.06 -20.30
C LYS A 64 6.49 5.87 -19.54
N THR A 65 6.09 6.99 -18.93
CA THR A 65 7.03 7.92 -18.30
C THR A 65 6.67 8.13 -16.84
N THR A 66 7.59 7.79 -15.93
CA THR A 66 7.46 8.10 -14.50
C THR A 66 8.14 9.43 -14.19
N PHE A 67 7.38 10.39 -13.66
CA PHE A 67 7.86 11.74 -13.32
C PHE A 67 8.23 11.86 -11.85
N TYR A 68 7.59 11.06 -11.00
CA TYR A 68 7.86 11.02 -9.57
C TYR A 68 7.85 9.57 -9.09
N ARG A 69 8.81 9.23 -8.22
CA ARG A 69 8.81 7.96 -7.50
C ARG A 69 9.42 8.13 -6.11
N ALA A 70 8.74 7.60 -5.10
CA ALA A 70 9.22 7.57 -3.73
C ALA A 70 8.95 6.21 -3.09
N PHE A 71 9.74 5.88 -2.07
CA PHE A 71 9.62 4.67 -1.29
C PHE A 71 9.43 5.03 0.18
N VAL A 72 8.31 4.62 0.76
CA VAL A 72 8.01 4.77 2.18
C VAL A 72 8.30 3.44 2.87
N ARG A 73 9.21 3.45 3.84
CA ARG A 73 9.66 2.27 4.59
C ARG A 73 9.59 2.55 6.07
N ASN A 74 9.12 1.57 6.84
CA ASN A 74 9.10 1.62 8.30
C ASN A 74 8.42 2.89 8.88
N HIS A 75 7.37 3.42 8.21
CA HIS A 75 6.78 4.72 8.56
C HIS A 75 5.25 4.69 8.46
N ASN A 76 4.60 5.24 9.49
CA ASN A 76 3.15 5.50 9.51
C ASN A 76 2.88 7.00 9.37
N GLY A 77 1.84 7.38 8.63
CA GLY A 77 1.45 8.78 8.45
C GLY A 77 2.46 9.59 7.64
N TYR A 78 3.15 8.96 6.68
CA TYR A 78 4.10 9.64 5.81
C TYR A 78 3.38 10.72 5.00
N SER A 79 3.84 11.96 5.08
CA SER A 79 3.24 13.10 4.38
C SER A 79 4.32 13.88 3.66
N THR A 80 4.08 14.18 2.38
CA THR A 80 5.03 14.97 1.59
C THR A 80 4.33 15.81 0.54
N LYS A 81 5.01 16.90 0.14
CA LYS A 81 4.59 17.79 -0.93
C LYS A 81 5.28 17.37 -2.22
N VAL A 82 4.51 17.25 -3.29
CA VAL A 82 5.00 17.01 -4.64
C VAL A 82 4.75 18.24 -5.49
N HIS A 83 5.83 18.76 -6.07
CA HIS A 83 5.80 19.84 -7.04
C HIS A 83 5.50 19.27 -8.43
N LEU A 84 4.49 19.82 -9.09
CA LEU A 84 3.96 19.39 -10.38
C LEU A 84 4.15 20.45 -11.47
N GLU A 85 4.89 21.52 -11.15
CA GLU A 85 5.22 22.65 -12.04
C GLU A 85 5.91 22.24 -13.35
N ASN A 86 6.64 21.12 -13.36
CA ASN A 86 7.34 20.61 -14.54
C ASN A 86 6.50 19.63 -15.37
N LEU A 87 5.27 19.32 -14.95
CA LEU A 87 4.37 18.49 -15.75
C LEU A 87 3.75 19.31 -16.87
N ALA A 88 3.85 18.78 -18.09
CA ALA A 88 3.12 19.32 -19.22
C ALA A 88 1.60 19.21 -19.02
N GLY A 89 0.84 19.96 -19.82
CA GLY A 89 -0.62 19.80 -19.85
C GLY A 89 -0.99 18.36 -20.26
N GLY A 90 -1.82 17.69 -19.47
CA GLY A 90 -2.12 16.28 -19.68
C GLY A 90 -2.74 15.58 -18.48
N ARG A 91 -2.88 14.25 -18.60
CA ARG A 91 -3.36 13.37 -17.53
C ARG A 91 -2.22 12.48 -17.04
N TYR A 92 -2.20 12.28 -15.74
CA TYR A 92 -1.21 11.49 -15.03
C TYR A 92 -1.89 10.58 -14.01
N ILE A 93 -1.26 9.45 -13.73
CA ILE A 93 -1.70 8.49 -12.72
C ILE A 93 -0.82 8.70 -11.49
N PHE A 94 -1.42 9.16 -10.41
CA PHE A 94 -0.85 9.06 -9.07
C PHE A 94 -1.21 7.68 -8.50
N GLU A 95 -0.19 6.88 -8.20
CA GLU A 95 -0.35 5.52 -7.70
C GLU A 95 0.38 5.37 -6.36
N VAL A 96 -0.28 4.75 -5.39
CA VAL A 96 0.33 4.25 -4.17
C VAL A 96 0.13 2.75 -4.10
N ARG A 97 1.22 2.00 -3.99
CA ARG A 97 1.21 0.53 -3.94
C ARG A 97 1.88 0.03 -2.68
N GLN A 98 1.18 -0.81 -1.95
CA GLN A 98 1.69 -1.54 -0.79
C GLN A 98 1.27 -3.00 -0.99
N GLY A 99 2.17 -3.97 -0.93
CA GLY A 99 1.81 -5.39 -1.10
C GLY A 99 0.92 -5.66 -2.32
N ALA A 100 -0.29 -6.19 -2.07
CA ALA A 100 -1.32 -6.44 -3.09
C ALA A 100 -2.30 -5.27 -3.28
N THR A 101 -2.23 -4.24 -2.44
CA THR A 101 -3.16 -3.11 -2.44
C THR A 101 -2.59 -1.96 -3.24
N THR A 102 -3.37 -1.47 -4.19
CA THR A 102 -3.04 -0.30 -4.98
C THR A 102 -4.15 0.73 -4.79
N LYS A 103 -3.79 2.00 -4.62
CA LYS A 103 -4.75 3.10 -4.70
C LYS A 103 -4.29 4.07 -5.78
N LYS A 104 -5.21 4.47 -6.65
CA LYS A 104 -4.93 5.32 -7.81
C LYS A 104 -5.75 6.60 -7.75
N GLN A 105 -5.20 7.66 -8.31
CA GLN A 105 -5.89 8.93 -8.52
C GLN A 105 -5.40 9.54 -9.83
N ILE A 106 -6.31 10.10 -10.61
CA ILE A 106 -5.95 10.84 -11.82
C ILE A 106 -5.63 12.29 -11.44
N ILE A 107 -4.49 12.75 -11.92
CA ILE A 107 -4.08 14.16 -11.90
C ILE A 107 -4.30 14.70 -13.32
N LEU A 108 -5.10 15.76 -13.46
CA LEU A 108 -5.24 16.52 -14.69
C LEU A 108 -4.50 17.85 -14.52
N VAL A 109 -3.55 18.13 -15.41
CA VAL A 109 -2.88 19.42 -15.53
C VAL A 109 -3.45 20.12 -16.75
N LYS A 110 -4.12 21.25 -16.55
CA LYS A 110 -4.71 22.06 -17.63
C LYS A 110 -4.63 23.53 -17.25
N ASP A 111 -4.19 24.38 -18.19
CA ASP A 111 -4.12 25.83 -17.99
C ASP A 111 -3.33 26.25 -16.72
N ARG A 112 -2.25 25.51 -16.41
CA ARG A 112 -1.43 25.64 -15.19
C ARG A 112 -2.21 25.42 -13.88
N GLN A 113 -3.35 24.74 -13.95
CA GLN A 113 -4.13 24.31 -12.79
C GLN A 113 -4.08 22.79 -12.68
N ILE A 114 -4.19 22.32 -11.44
CA ILE A 114 -4.22 20.90 -11.11
C ILE A 114 -5.62 20.53 -10.66
N PHE A 115 -6.12 19.41 -11.19
CA PHE A 115 -7.38 18.80 -10.76
C PHE A 115 -7.12 17.34 -10.39
N LEU A 116 -7.81 16.89 -9.35
CA LEU A 116 -7.69 15.54 -8.83
C LEU A 116 -9.02 14.81 -8.96
N SER A 117 -8.99 13.58 -9.45
CA SER A 117 -10.15 12.69 -9.35
C SER A 117 -10.36 12.20 -7.92
N ASN A 118 -11.43 11.44 -7.69
CA ASN A 118 -11.50 10.61 -6.49
C ASN A 118 -10.39 9.54 -6.50
N ILE A 119 -10.02 9.08 -5.32
CA ILE A 119 -9.12 7.94 -5.14
C ILE A 119 -9.92 6.67 -5.40
N SER A 120 -9.40 5.80 -6.27
CA SER A 120 -9.93 4.46 -6.52
C SER A 120 -9.03 3.40 -5.91
N GLU A 121 -9.61 2.25 -5.60
CA GLU A 121 -8.91 1.02 -5.20
C GLU A 121 -8.64 0.12 -6.41
#